data_AF-A0A952D7K9-F1
#
_entry.id   AF-A0A952D7K9-F1
#
_cell.length_a   1.000
_cell.length_b   1.000
_cell.length_c   1.000
_cell.angle_alpha   90.00
_cell.angle_beta   90.00
_cell.angle_gamma   90.00
#
_symmetry.space_group_name_H-M   'P 1'
#
loop_
_entity.id
_entity.type
_entity.pdbx_description
1 polymer ?
#
loop_
_entity_poly.entity_id
_entity_poly.type
_entity_poly.pdbx_seq_one_letter_code
_entity_poly.pdbx_strand_id
1 'polypeptide(L)' 'MADPGRREQKREETRRALKRAAQRLFSKQGFDRTTVEEIAVAAGVSRRTFFHYFASKEDVVLSWHG' A
#
# COMPACT_ATOMS: atom_id res chain seq x y z
N MET A 1 27.22 -11.62 2.12
CA MET A 1 26.64 -10.57 3.01
C MET A 1 25.39 -10.04 2.34
N ALA A 2 24.20 -10.40 2.82
CA ALA A 2 22.95 -9.88 2.26
C ALA A 2 22.77 -8.44 2.78
N ASP A 3 22.97 -7.48 1.90
CA ASP A 3 22.95 -6.05 2.19
C ASP A 3 21.61 -5.61 2.84
N PRO A 4 21.62 -5.03 4.06
CA PRO A 4 20.42 -4.56 4.73
C PRO A 4 19.68 -3.46 3.93
N GLY A 5 20.41 -2.68 3.12
CA GLY A 5 19.83 -1.62 2.29
C GLY A 5 18.92 -2.12 1.18
N ARG A 6 19.17 -3.29 0.59
CA ARG A 6 18.28 -3.87 -0.45
C ARG A 6 16.92 -4.29 0.10
N ARG A 7 16.86 -4.78 1.34
CA ARG A 7 15.60 -5.16 1.99
C ARG A 7 14.79 -3.95 2.37
N GLU A 8 15.44 -2.90 2.87
CA GLU A 8 14.78 -1.66 3.27
C GLU A 8 14.22 -0.89 2.06
N GLN A 9 14.99 -0.81 0.96
CA GLN A 9 14.52 -0.25 -0.31
C GLN A 9 13.27 -0.97 -0.84
N LYS A 10 13.26 -2.31 -0.76
CA LYS A 10 12.12 -3.10 -1.25
C LYS A 10 10.86 -2.90 -0.38
N ARG A 11 11.02 -2.61 0.91
CA ARG A 11 9.92 -2.26 1.81
C ARG A 11 9.33 -0.90 1.47
N GLU A 12 10.18 0.09 1.29
CA GLU A 12 9.79 1.45 0.86
C GLU A 12 9.08 1.42 -0.51
N GLU A 13 9.60 0.65 -1.46
CA GLU A 13 8.98 0.50 -2.79
C GLU A 13 7.58 -0.11 -2.69
N THR A 14 7.42 -1.15 -1.86
CA THR A 14 6.12 -1.77 -1.59
C THR A 14 5.15 -0.78 -0.96
N ARG A 15 5.60 -0.01 0.03
CA ARG A 15 4.80 1.03 0.68
C ARG A 15 4.35 2.09 -0.34
N ARG A 16 5.23 2.52 -1.25
CA ARG A 16 4.89 3.48 -2.32
C ARG A 16 3.90 2.89 -3.32
N ALA A 17 4.05 1.61 -3.69
CA ALA A 17 3.12 0.92 -4.57
C ALA A 17 1.70 0.87 -3.98
N LEU A 18 1.59 0.49 -2.70
CA LEU A 18 0.34 0.47 -1.94
C LEU A 18 -0.35 1.86 -1.91
N LYS A 19 0.41 2.92 -1.60
CA LYS A 19 -0.10 4.30 -1.62
C LYS A 19 -0.64 4.71 -2.99
N ARG A 20 0.09 4.43 -4.06
CA ARG A 20 -0.32 4.77 -5.44
C ARG A 20 -1.56 3.99 -5.88
N ALA A 21 -1.62 2.70 -5.55
CA ALA A 21 -2.77 1.85 -5.84
C ALA A 21 -4.04 2.36 -5.13
N ALA A 22 -3.93 2.67 -3.83
CA ALA A 22 -5.02 3.25 -3.05
C ALA A 22 -5.49 4.58 -3.63
N GLN A 23 -4.57 5.49 -3.97
CA GLN A 23 -4.92 6.80 -4.53
C GLN A 23 -5.68 6.69 -5.85
N ARG A 24 -5.22 5.80 -6.74
CA ARG A 24 -5.91 5.51 -8.00
C ARG A 24 -7.31 4.95 -7.79
N LEU A 25 -7.47 3.98 -6.90
CA LEU A 25 -8.76 3.34 -6.65
C LEU A 25 -9.73 4.31 -5.97
N PHE A 26 -9.30 5.05 -4.95
CA PHE A 26 -10.14 6.05 -4.29
C PHE A 26 -10.60 7.13 -5.27
N SER A 27 -9.73 7.56 -6.19
CA SER A 27 -10.09 8.54 -7.23
C SER A 27 -11.05 7.97 -8.29
N LYS A 28 -10.97 6.65 -8.56
CA LYS A 28 -11.75 6.00 -9.61
C LYS A 28 -13.16 5.59 -9.16
N GLN A 29 -13.30 5.04 -7.95
CA GLN A 29 -14.56 4.48 -7.46
C GLN A 29 -15.02 5.06 -6.12
N GLY A 30 -14.24 5.96 -5.51
CA GLY A 30 -14.50 6.52 -4.19
C GLY A 30 -13.91 5.67 -3.07
N PHE A 31 -13.61 6.33 -1.96
CA PHE A 31 -12.99 5.72 -0.78
C PHE A 31 -13.81 4.55 -0.21
N ASP A 32 -15.12 4.72 -0.08
CA ASP A 32 -16.00 3.73 0.54
C ASP A 32 -16.03 2.41 -0.25
N ARG A 33 -16.12 2.52 -1.58
CA ARG A 33 -16.17 1.37 -2.50
C ARG A 33 -14.83 0.68 -2.71
N THR A 34 -13.71 1.26 -2.28
CA THR A 34 -12.40 0.61 -2.39
C THR A 34 -12.15 -0.29 -1.19
N THR A 35 -11.68 -1.51 -1.45
CA THR A 35 -11.33 -2.48 -0.41
C THR A 35 -9.80 -2.65 -0.30
N VAL A 36 -9.34 -3.12 0.86
CA VAL A 36 -7.93 -3.46 1.09
C VAL A 36 -7.43 -4.52 0.10
N GLU A 37 -8.30 -5.44 -0.31
CA GLU A 37 -7.95 -6.49 -1.26
C GLU A 37 -7.66 -5.92 -2.65
N GLU A 38 -8.52 -5.02 -3.14
CA GLU A 38 -8.29 -4.35 -4.42
C GLU A 38 -7.01 -3.53 -4.43
N ILE A 39 -6.70 -2.84 -3.32
CA ILE A 39 -5.46 -2.08 -3.19
C ILE A 39 -4.24 -3.02 -3.22
N ALA A 40 -4.31 -4.13 -2.49
CA ALA A 40 -3.22 -5.12 -2.45
C ALA A 40 -2.97 -5.73 -3.84
N VAL A 41 -4.03 -6.16 -4.53
CA VAL A 41 -3.99 -6.70 -5.89
C VAL A 41 -3.41 -5.66 -6.86
N ALA A 42 -3.89 -4.41 -6.82
CA ALA A 42 -3.40 -3.34 -7.68
C ALA A 42 -1.94 -2.95 -7.39
N ALA A 43 -1.45 -3.16 -6.17
CA ALA A 43 -0.05 -2.97 -5.79
C ALA A 43 0.84 -4.21 -6.05
N GLY A 44 0.27 -5.33 -6.52
CA GLY A 44 1.01 -6.55 -6.80
C GLY A 44 1.47 -7.30 -5.53
N VAL A 45 0.75 -7.13 -4.42
CA VAL A 45 1.08 -7.77 -3.14
C VAL A 45 -0.11 -8.52 -2.55
N SER A 46 0.15 -9.45 -1.64
CA SER A 46 -0.89 -10.15 -0.92
C SER A 46 -1.55 -9.26 0.13
N ARG A 47 -2.80 -9.57 0.48
CA ARG A 47 -3.54 -8.89 1.56
C ARG A 47 -2.78 -8.91 2.90
N ARG A 48 -2.09 -10.02 3.21
CA ARG A 48 -1.20 -10.12 4.38
C ARG A 48 -0.05 -9.12 4.34
N THR A 49 0.54 -8.90 3.17
CA THR A 49 1.59 -7.90 2.97
C THR A 49 1.03 -6.50 3.17
N PHE A 50 -0.18 -6.20 2.67
CA PHE A 50 -0.84 -4.93 2.96
C PHE A 50 -0.93 -4.69 4.48
N PHE A 51 -1.46 -5.66 5.23
CA PHE A 51 -1.63 -5.55 6.69
C PHE A 51 -0.30 -5.42 7.47
N HIS A 52 0.81 -5.82 6.85
CA HIS A 52 2.15 -5.59 7.41
C HIS A 52 2.58 -4.12 7.29
N TYR A 53 2.07 -3.35 6.32
CA TYR A 53 2.40 -1.93 6.13
C TYR A 53 1.32 -0.98 6.64
N PHE A 54 0.05 -1.35 6.51
CA PHE A 54 -1.09 -0.49 6.85
C PHE A 54 -2.19 -1.32 7.53
N ALA A 55 -2.73 -0.82 8.64
CA ALA A 55 -3.80 -1.52 9.34
C ALA A 55 -5.14 -1.48 8.57
N SER A 56 -5.39 -0.40 7.84
CA SER A 56 -6.64 -0.14 7.12
C SER A 56 -6.40 0.72 5.88
N LYS A 57 -7.41 0.81 4.99
CA LYS A 57 -7.39 1.76 3.87
C LYS A 57 -7.31 3.22 4.33
N GLU A 58 -7.86 3.54 5.50
CA GLU A 58 -7.76 4.85 6.16
C GLU A 58 -6.31 5.19 6.52
N ASP A 59 -5.56 4.23 7.05
CA ASP A 59 -4.16 4.39 7.41
C ASP A 59 -3.29 4.73 6.19
N VAL A 60 -3.63 4.18 5.02
CA VAL A 60 -3.00 4.56 3.75
C VAL A 60 -3.21 6.04 3.43
N VAL A 61 -4.43 6.56 3.63
CA VAL A 61 -4.76 7.98 3.42
C VAL A 61 -4.02 8.86 4.42
N LEU A 62 -4.01 8.47 5.70
CA LEU A 62 -3.28 9.20 6.74
C LEU A 62 -1.78 9.27 6.43
N SER A 63 -1.22 8.23 5.82
CA SER A 63 0.18 8.19 5.40
C SER A 63 0.54 9.11 4.21
N TRP A 64 -0.44 9.75 3.57
CA TRP A 64 -0.19 10.81 2.59
C TRP A 64 0.16 12.16 3.23
N HIS A 65 -0.13 12.33 4.52
CA HIS A 65 -0.02 13.60 5.21
C HIS A 65 1.31 13.78 5.97
N GLY A 66 2.39 13.15 5.50
CA GLY A 66 3.74 13.22 6.08
C GLY A 66 4.73 13.93 5.19
#